data_AF-A0A4P6H2H3-F1
#
_entry.id   AF-A0A4P6H2H3-F1
#
_cell.length_a   1.000
_cell.length_b   1.000
_cell.length_c   1.000
_cell.angle_alpha   90.00
_cell.angle_beta   90.00
_cell.angle_gamma   90.00
#
_symmetry.space_group_name_H-M   'P 1'
#
loop_
_entity.id
_entity.type
_entity.pdbx_description
1 polymer ?
#
loop_
_entity_poly.entity_id
_entity_poly.type
_entity_poly.pdbx_seq_one_letter_code
_entity_poly.pdbx_strand_id
1 'polypeptide(L)'
;MLWASTALALVSTPPAGASQTMQYWDGGNTTPNGVVDGGSGNWANGSTNWTNADGTMSQPWLGWTGVFQGAFGTISVVGTQSFDTLRFLTDAYHINSGNLAFNPASGSASTIFVDDGVTTMIDSTLVDGTATGFAKTGNGTLVLTAANTYTGDTALLGGTLSVASDDNLGIGGGLIFNGGILQVTGKTFTGTTRAITWGAAGGGFDIESVFNTFTVSQSLNGSGGLTKLGEGTLVLSGINGYSGGTVISRGLVSVTVTGAWAAGRSRSAPTARSTSRPEQVPDRCT
;
A
#
# COMPACT_ATOMS: atom_id res chain seq x y z
N MET A 1 -24.17 25.64 -13.53
CA MET A 1 -24.43 24.60 -12.50
C MET A 1 -23.13 23.87 -12.26
N LEU A 2 -22.39 24.34 -11.24
CA LEU A 2 -21.05 23.89 -10.89
C LEU A 2 -21.22 22.74 -9.89
N TRP A 3 -20.84 21.51 -10.24
CA TRP A 3 -20.83 20.39 -9.29
C TRP A 3 -19.46 20.37 -8.62
N ALA A 4 -19.37 20.96 -7.42
CA ALA A 4 -18.24 20.73 -6.53
C ALA A 4 -18.37 19.33 -5.94
N SER A 5 -17.50 18.42 -6.36
CA SER A 5 -17.39 17.08 -5.80
C SER A 5 -16.58 17.17 -4.50
N THR A 6 -17.24 17.29 -3.36
CA THR A 6 -16.59 17.14 -2.05
C THR A 6 -16.36 15.65 -1.79
N ALA A 7 -15.12 15.19 -2.03
CA ALA A 7 -14.66 13.93 -1.48
C ALA A 7 -14.58 14.09 0.04
N LEU A 8 -15.44 13.37 0.76
CA LEU A 8 -15.38 13.24 2.21
C LEU A 8 -14.19 12.33 2.54
N ALA A 9 -13.04 12.92 2.84
CA ALA A 9 -11.95 12.20 3.47
C ALA A 9 -12.44 11.76 4.86
N LEU A 10 -12.59 10.45 5.07
CA LEU A 10 -12.62 9.90 6.42
C LEU A 10 -11.24 10.14 7.03
N VAL A 11 -11.09 11.27 7.71
CA VAL A 11 -10.14 11.38 8.82
C VAL A 11 -10.63 10.36 9.82
N SER A 12 -9.95 9.20 9.91
CA SER A 12 -10.11 8.31 11.03
C SER A 12 -9.65 9.09 12.27
N THR A 13 -10.60 9.69 12.98
CA THR A 13 -10.35 10.25 14.30
C THR A 13 -9.79 9.12 15.16
N PRO A 14 -8.61 9.29 15.78
CA PRO A 14 -8.08 8.27 16.68
C PRO A 14 -9.10 8.00 17.79
N PRO A 15 -9.25 6.74 18.23
CA PRO A 15 -10.21 6.42 19.27
C PRO A 15 -9.89 7.19 20.55
N ALA A 16 -10.94 7.73 21.15
CA ALA A 16 -10.90 8.54 22.35
C ALA A 16 -10.19 7.80 23.50
N GLY A 17 -9.10 8.36 24.03
CA GLY A 17 -8.52 7.87 25.29
C GLY A 17 -7.08 8.29 25.58
N ALA A 18 -6.26 8.57 24.58
CA ALA A 18 -4.91 9.11 24.77
C ALA A 18 -4.59 10.08 23.63
N SER A 19 -4.15 11.30 23.94
CA SER A 19 -3.54 12.19 22.95
C SER A 19 -2.27 11.52 22.43
N GLN A 20 -2.36 10.73 21.37
CA GLN A 20 -1.17 10.25 20.66
C GLN A 20 -0.45 11.49 20.13
N THR A 21 0.77 11.72 20.62
CA THR A 21 1.55 12.86 20.15
C THR A 21 2.23 12.43 18.85
N MET A 22 2.06 13.24 17.80
CA MET A 22 2.79 13.07 16.56
C MET A 22 4.25 13.44 16.80
N GLN A 23 5.16 12.56 16.38
CA GLN A 23 6.60 12.83 16.38
C GLN A 23 7.07 12.92 14.93
N TYR A 24 7.88 13.91 14.65
CA TYR A 24 8.35 14.19 13.29
C TYR A 24 9.80 13.78 13.16
N TRP A 25 10.12 13.05 12.10
CA TRP A 25 11.48 12.61 11.83
C TRP A 25 12.36 13.80 11.47
N ASP A 26 13.47 13.96 12.18
CA ASP A 26 14.39 15.10 12.04
C ASP A 26 15.76 14.67 11.46
N GLY A 27 15.81 13.49 10.83
CA GLY A 27 17.01 12.98 10.19
C GLY A 27 18.16 12.73 11.15
N GLY A 28 19.31 13.31 10.82
CA GLY A 28 20.50 13.32 11.67
C GLY A 28 20.51 14.47 12.68
N ASN A 29 19.53 15.38 12.66
CA ASN A 29 19.49 16.50 13.58
C ASN A 29 19.03 16.04 14.97
N THR A 30 19.79 16.41 16.00
CA THR A 30 19.48 16.13 17.42
C THR A 30 19.36 17.41 18.23
N THR A 31 19.31 18.56 17.57
CA THR A 31 19.28 19.89 18.17
C THR A 31 18.13 20.72 17.60
N PRO A 32 17.29 21.35 18.44
CA PRO A 32 16.17 22.13 17.94
C PRO A 32 16.63 23.30 17.07
N ASN A 33 16.08 23.41 15.86
CA ASN A 33 16.39 24.49 14.92
C ASN A 33 15.13 25.21 14.39
N GLY A 34 13.94 24.85 14.89
CA GLY A 34 12.67 25.45 14.48
C GLY A 34 12.16 24.97 13.12
N VAL A 35 12.69 23.85 12.61
CA VAL A 35 12.27 23.21 11.36
C VAL A 35 12.21 21.69 11.57
N VAL A 36 11.34 21.01 10.84
CA VAL A 36 11.41 19.55 10.70
C VAL A 36 12.27 19.25 9.47
N ASP A 37 13.51 18.83 9.68
CA ASP A 37 14.49 18.66 8.62
C ASP A 37 14.18 17.44 7.73
N GLY A 38 13.74 16.34 8.34
CA GLY A 38 13.67 15.05 7.67
C GLY A 38 15.05 14.53 7.25
N GLY A 39 15.09 13.72 6.20
CA GLY A 39 16.33 13.27 5.58
C GLY A 39 16.85 11.94 6.12
N SER A 40 18.15 11.70 5.92
CA SER A 40 18.78 10.44 6.30
C SER A 40 19.27 10.46 7.75
N GLY A 41 19.27 9.31 8.43
CA GLY A 41 19.74 9.21 9.81
C GLY A 41 19.48 7.84 10.44
N ASN A 42 19.98 7.65 11.66
CA ASN A 42 19.76 6.43 12.44
C ASN A 42 18.55 6.59 13.34
N TRP A 43 17.56 5.70 13.22
CA TRP A 43 16.47 5.61 14.18
C TRP A 43 16.84 4.59 15.25
N ALA A 44 17.41 5.09 16.35
CA ALA A 44 17.92 4.28 17.44
C ALA A 44 17.30 4.67 18.79
N ASN A 45 17.17 3.69 19.69
CA ASN A 45 16.70 3.95 21.04
C ASN A 45 17.68 4.89 21.78
N GLY A 46 17.15 5.90 22.46
CA GLY A 46 17.94 6.93 23.15
C GLY A 46 18.51 8.05 22.25
N SER A 47 18.38 7.96 20.91
CA SER A 47 18.67 9.09 20.02
C SER A 47 17.55 10.14 20.10
N THR A 48 17.87 11.42 19.96
CA THR A 48 16.91 12.54 20.10
C THR A 48 16.58 13.23 18.78
N ASN A 49 16.53 12.47 17.69
CA ASN A 49 16.28 12.95 16.32
C ASN A 49 14.82 12.85 15.88
N TRP A 50 13.92 12.93 16.86
CA TRP A 50 12.51 13.19 16.65
C TRP A 50 12.15 14.56 17.21
N THR A 51 11.18 15.23 16.62
CA THR A 51 10.77 16.58 17.01
C THR A 51 9.25 16.74 17.08
N ASN A 52 8.78 17.88 17.56
CA ASN A 52 7.38 18.34 17.43
C ASN A 52 7.16 18.95 16.03
N ALA A 53 5.91 19.29 15.71
CA ALA A 53 5.56 19.80 14.38
C ALA A 53 6.32 21.07 13.95
N ASP A 54 6.80 21.85 14.92
CA ASP A 54 7.49 23.12 14.69
C ASP A 54 9.03 22.98 14.70
N GLY A 55 9.60 21.80 14.92
CA GLY A 55 11.08 21.64 14.98
C GLY A 55 11.74 22.27 16.21
N THR A 56 10.95 22.68 17.21
CA THR A 56 11.42 23.47 18.37
C THR A 56 11.86 22.61 19.55
N MET A 57 11.75 21.29 19.45
CA MET A 57 12.29 20.36 20.45
C MET A 57 12.99 19.15 19.82
N SER A 58 13.85 18.50 20.59
CA SER A 58 14.48 17.24 20.23
C SER A 58 14.15 16.22 21.29
N GLN A 59 13.68 15.04 20.87
CA GLN A 59 13.13 14.02 21.77
C GLN A 59 13.44 12.62 21.24
N PRO A 60 13.46 11.60 22.13
CA PRO A 60 13.53 10.22 21.70
C PRO A 60 12.24 9.77 21.03
N TRP A 61 12.34 8.68 20.26
CA TRP A 61 11.17 7.96 19.77
C TRP A 61 10.38 7.35 20.92
N LEU A 62 9.05 7.54 20.92
CA LEU A 62 8.16 7.09 22.01
C LEU A 62 7.22 5.96 21.60
N GLY A 63 7.30 5.47 20.36
CA GLY A 63 6.48 4.36 19.89
C GLY A 63 5.08 4.77 19.40
N TRP A 64 4.84 6.06 19.16
CA TRP A 64 3.52 6.59 18.80
C TRP A 64 3.36 6.75 17.28
N THR A 65 2.86 7.91 16.84
CA THR A 65 2.75 8.23 15.42
C THR A 65 4.01 8.93 14.94
N GLY A 66 4.70 8.33 13.97
CA GLY A 66 5.86 8.90 13.30
C GLY A 66 5.48 9.55 11.99
N VAL A 67 5.96 10.76 11.74
CA VAL A 67 5.70 11.54 10.52
C VAL A 67 7.00 11.77 9.77
N PHE A 68 7.04 11.33 8.51
CA PHE A 68 8.15 11.50 7.60
C PHE A 68 7.79 12.59 6.58
N GLN A 69 8.33 13.78 6.82
CA GLN A 69 8.21 14.97 5.96
C GLN A 69 9.59 15.61 5.75
N GLY A 70 9.66 16.81 5.19
CA GLY A 70 10.95 17.49 4.97
C GLY A 70 11.74 16.83 3.85
N ALA A 71 13.07 16.86 3.94
CA ALA A 71 13.94 16.21 2.96
C ALA A 71 13.72 14.69 2.94
N PHE A 72 13.75 14.05 1.77
CA PHE A 72 13.72 12.59 1.69
C PHE A 72 15.07 12.00 2.12
N GLY A 73 15.09 10.74 2.51
CA GLY A 73 16.34 10.08 2.87
C GLY A 73 16.20 8.61 3.25
N THR A 74 17.34 8.01 3.57
CA THR A 74 17.41 6.64 4.10
C THR A 74 17.46 6.68 5.63
N ILE A 75 16.52 5.98 6.26
CA ILE A 75 16.42 5.86 7.72
C ILE A 75 16.86 4.45 8.10
N SER A 76 17.98 4.37 8.82
CA SER A 76 18.52 3.10 9.31
C SER A 76 17.95 2.79 10.68
N VAL A 77 17.06 1.80 10.77
CA VAL A 77 16.48 1.35 12.03
C VAL A 77 17.52 0.53 12.79
N VAL A 78 17.79 0.94 14.04
CA VAL A 78 18.73 0.24 14.93
C VAL A 78 17.93 -0.53 15.97
N GLY A 79 18.08 -1.86 15.94
CA GLY A 79 17.31 -2.78 16.78
C GLY A 79 15.84 -2.80 16.40
N THR A 80 14.96 -2.90 17.40
CA THR A 80 13.50 -2.90 17.20
C THR A 80 12.91 -1.56 17.61
N GLN A 81 12.13 -0.95 16.72
CA GLN A 81 11.32 0.24 17.02
C GLN A 81 9.85 -0.14 16.94
N SER A 82 9.13 -0.01 18.06
CA SER A 82 7.68 -0.20 18.05
C SER A 82 6.98 1.03 17.49
N PHE A 83 5.82 0.86 16.86
CA PHE A 83 5.05 2.00 16.36
C PHE A 83 3.54 1.73 16.37
N ASP A 84 2.77 2.79 16.60
CA ASP A 84 1.34 2.80 16.35
C ASP A 84 1.05 3.09 14.87
N THR A 85 1.53 4.24 14.39
CA THR A 85 1.28 4.71 13.04
C THR A 85 2.54 5.31 12.41
N LEU A 86 2.81 4.99 11.15
CA LEU A 86 3.81 5.67 10.32
C LEU A 86 3.10 6.45 9.20
N ARG A 87 3.41 7.74 9.04
CA ARG A 87 2.82 8.62 8.02
C ARG A 87 3.91 9.19 7.12
N PHE A 88 3.83 8.89 5.83
CA PHE A 88 4.77 9.38 4.82
C PHE A 88 4.12 10.49 3.99
N LEU A 89 4.69 11.69 4.06
CA LEU A 89 4.24 12.90 3.36
C LEU A 89 5.23 13.36 2.27
N THR A 90 6.50 12.99 2.40
CA THR A 90 7.52 13.21 1.36
C THR A 90 7.77 11.91 0.59
N ASP A 91 7.84 12.02 -0.73
CA ASP A 91 8.22 10.93 -1.63
C ASP A 91 9.66 10.42 -1.38
N ALA A 92 9.90 9.16 -1.72
CA ALA A 92 11.22 8.53 -1.73
C ALA A 92 11.93 8.41 -0.37
N TYR A 93 11.18 8.36 0.73
CA TYR A 93 11.71 7.82 1.98
C TYR A 93 12.00 6.31 1.84
N HIS A 94 13.14 5.90 2.39
CA HIS A 94 13.55 4.50 2.46
C HIS A 94 13.88 4.14 3.91
N ILE A 95 13.12 3.24 4.51
CA ILE A 95 13.40 2.73 5.86
C ILE A 95 14.02 1.36 5.75
N ASN A 96 15.24 1.18 6.25
CA ASN A 96 15.97 -0.07 6.14
C ASN A 96 16.53 -0.55 7.48
N SER A 97 17.07 -1.77 7.47
CA SER A 97 17.70 -2.40 8.64
C SER A 97 16.73 -2.61 9.80
N GLY A 98 17.15 -3.35 10.83
CA GLY A 98 16.39 -3.50 12.08
C GLY A 98 14.96 -4.04 11.90
N ASN A 99 14.16 -3.81 12.94
CA ASN A 99 12.78 -4.32 13.03
C ASN A 99 11.81 -3.19 13.35
N LEU A 100 10.64 -3.21 12.71
CA LEU A 100 9.51 -2.35 13.05
C LEU A 100 8.40 -3.22 13.66
N ALA A 101 8.14 -3.06 14.95
CA ALA A 101 7.19 -3.87 15.71
C ALA A 101 5.83 -3.19 15.82
N PHE A 102 4.74 -3.92 15.55
CA PHE A 102 3.39 -3.36 15.63
C PHE A 102 2.94 -3.15 17.08
N ASN A 103 2.67 -1.90 17.44
CA ASN A 103 2.21 -1.53 18.77
C ASN A 103 1.12 -0.44 18.73
N PRO A 104 -0.08 -0.75 18.19
CA PRO A 104 -1.15 0.21 18.13
C PRO A 104 -1.69 0.48 19.55
N ALA A 105 -2.09 1.72 19.82
CA ALA A 105 -2.72 2.07 21.10
C ALA A 105 -4.14 1.47 21.23
N SER A 106 -4.73 1.04 20.12
CA SER A 106 -6.06 0.45 20.06
C SER A 106 -6.23 -0.40 18.81
N GLY A 107 -7.14 -1.37 18.86
CA GLY A 107 -7.37 -2.29 17.73
C GLY A 107 -6.28 -3.34 17.61
N SER A 108 -6.29 -4.06 16.49
CA SER A 108 -5.45 -5.25 16.28
C SER A 108 -4.36 -5.06 15.23
N ALA A 109 -4.15 -3.82 14.75
CA ALA A 109 -3.21 -3.53 13.68
C ALA A 109 -2.59 -2.13 13.81
N SER A 110 -1.29 -2.01 13.57
CA SER A 110 -0.62 -0.72 13.36
C SER A 110 -0.95 -0.16 11.98
N THR A 111 -0.79 1.14 11.78
CA THR A 111 -1.11 1.79 10.50
C THR A 111 0.15 2.26 9.77
N ILE A 112 0.21 2.02 8.47
CA ILE A 112 1.15 2.70 7.57
C ILE A 112 0.34 3.50 6.57
N PHE A 113 0.41 4.82 6.69
CA PHE A 113 -0.26 5.79 5.82
C PHE A 113 0.76 6.38 4.85
N VAL A 114 0.44 6.34 3.56
CA VAL A 114 1.27 6.94 2.50
C VAL A 114 0.41 7.91 1.71
N ASP A 115 0.81 9.19 1.68
CA ASP A 115 0.01 10.26 1.08
C ASP A 115 -0.14 10.13 -0.44
N ASP A 116 -1.09 10.86 -1.02
CA ASP A 116 -1.31 10.83 -2.47
C ASP A 116 -0.06 11.26 -3.24
N GLY A 117 0.29 10.51 -4.30
CA GLY A 117 1.50 10.76 -5.08
C GLY A 117 2.84 10.41 -4.39
N VAL A 118 2.81 9.91 -3.15
CA VAL A 118 4.01 9.50 -2.39
C VAL A 118 4.27 8.00 -2.58
N THR A 119 5.53 7.64 -2.77
CA THR A 119 6.04 6.27 -2.70
C THR A 119 7.09 6.16 -1.60
N THR A 120 6.94 5.17 -0.72
CA THR A 120 7.90 4.86 0.34
C THR A 120 8.32 3.40 0.25
N MET A 121 9.60 3.13 0.53
CA MET A 121 10.15 1.79 0.58
C MET A 121 10.50 1.40 2.02
N ILE A 122 10.10 0.21 2.44
CA ILE A 122 10.50 -0.39 3.71
C ILE A 122 11.20 -1.73 3.44
N ASP A 123 12.47 -1.77 3.81
CA ASP A 123 13.35 -2.96 3.89
C ASP A 123 13.67 -3.34 5.35
N SER A 124 13.20 -2.56 6.33
CA SER A 124 13.13 -3.04 7.72
C SER A 124 12.16 -4.22 7.83
N THR A 125 12.49 -5.22 8.64
CA THR A 125 11.58 -6.34 8.87
C THR A 125 10.40 -5.88 9.73
N LEU A 126 9.19 -6.01 9.20
CA LEU A 126 7.95 -5.85 9.98
C LEU A 126 7.73 -7.09 10.83
N VAL A 127 7.53 -6.88 12.14
CA VAL A 127 7.42 -7.97 13.13
C VAL A 127 6.22 -7.76 14.06
N ASP A 128 5.78 -8.86 14.68
CA ASP A 128 4.78 -8.79 15.74
C ASP A 128 5.31 -7.97 16.92
N GLY A 129 4.42 -7.18 17.52
CA GLY A 129 4.64 -6.51 18.80
C GLY A 129 3.49 -6.84 19.75
N THR A 130 2.74 -5.83 20.17
CA THR A 130 1.48 -6.06 20.91
C THR A 130 0.32 -6.39 19.97
N ALA A 131 0.44 -6.02 18.69
CA ALA A 131 -0.40 -6.47 17.60
C ALA A 131 0.39 -7.33 16.61
N THR A 132 -0.32 -8.01 15.73
CA THR A 132 0.27 -8.94 14.76
C THR A 132 0.02 -8.56 13.29
N GLY A 133 -0.86 -7.59 13.04
CA GLY A 133 -1.19 -7.13 11.69
C GLY A 133 -0.90 -5.64 11.46
N PHE A 134 -1.02 -5.22 10.20
CA PHE A 134 -0.96 -3.80 9.86
C PHE A 134 -1.98 -3.42 8.77
N ALA A 135 -2.33 -2.14 8.74
CA ALA A 135 -3.19 -1.54 7.73
C ALA A 135 -2.39 -0.56 6.85
N LYS A 136 -2.38 -0.81 5.54
CA LYS A 136 -1.97 0.17 4.52
C LYS A 136 -3.13 1.08 4.19
N THR A 137 -2.93 2.38 4.43
CA THR A 137 -3.90 3.47 4.16
C THR A 137 -3.24 4.58 3.34
N GLY A 138 -4.03 5.59 2.96
CA GLY A 138 -3.60 6.68 2.09
C GLY A 138 -3.43 6.24 0.63
N ASN A 139 -3.46 7.19 -0.29
CA ASN A 139 -3.55 6.91 -1.73
C ASN A 139 -2.20 6.53 -2.37
N GLY A 140 -1.08 6.77 -1.68
CA GLY A 140 0.25 6.47 -2.18
C GLY A 140 0.63 4.99 -2.16
N THR A 141 1.89 4.74 -2.52
CA THR A 141 2.46 3.40 -2.68
C THR A 141 3.41 3.05 -1.53
N LEU A 142 3.15 1.94 -0.87
CA LEU A 142 4.09 1.31 0.07
C LEU A 142 4.77 0.14 -0.63
N VAL A 143 6.10 0.16 -0.72
CA VAL A 143 6.91 -0.95 -1.25
C VAL A 143 7.52 -1.71 -0.08
N LEU A 144 7.19 -2.99 0.05
CA LEU A 144 7.83 -3.88 1.02
C LEU A 144 8.82 -4.79 0.29
N THR A 145 10.06 -4.84 0.78
CA THR A 145 11.14 -5.63 0.16
C THR A 145 11.70 -6.70 1.08
N ALA A 146 11.65 -6.49 2.40
CA ALA A 146 12.07 -7.47 3.38
C ALA A 146 11.15 -8.72 3.41
N ALA A 147 11.73 -9.86 3.78
CA ALA A 147 10.95 -11.01 4.24
C ALA A 147 10.42 -10.69 5.64
N ASN A 148 9.11 -10.48 5.75
CA ASN A 148 8.48 -10.04 6.99
C ASN A 148 8.08 -11.23 7.86
N THR A 149 8.07 -11.04 9.19
CA THR A 149 7.82 -12.15 10.14
C THR A 149 6.55 -11.97 10.97
N TYR A 150 5.76 -10.92 10.71
CA TYR A 150 4.49 -10.73 11.39
C TYR A 150 3.48 -11.83 11.01
N THR A 151 2.58 -12.14 11.93
CA THR A 151 1.69 -13.31 11.81
C THR A 151 0.24 -12.96 11.50
N GLY A 152 -0.18 -11.72 11.75
CA GLY A 152 -1.54 -11.24 11.57
C GLY A 152 -1.81 -10.69 10.17
N ASP A 153 -3.05 -10.23 9.98
CA ASP A 153 -3.57 -9.84 8.68
C ASP A 153 -2.91 -8.56 8.13
N THR A 154 -2.86 -8.47 6.80
CA THR A 154 -2.52 -7.25 6.07
C THR A 154 -3.78 -6.62 5.50
N ALA A 155 -4.15 -5.45 5.99
CA ALA A 155 -5.32 -4.73 5.51
C ALA A 155 -4.94 -3.67 4.45
N LEU A 156 -5.47 -3.82 3.24
CA LEU A 156 -5.32 -2.90 2.12
C LEU A 156 -6.55 -1.98 2.06
N LEU A 157 -6.48 -0.87 2.81
CA LEU A 157 -7.58 0.07 2.99
C LEU A 157 -7.51 1.27 2.02
N GLY A 158 -6.38 1.46 1.33
CA GLY A 158 -6.21 2.50 0.32
C GLY A 158 -4.83 2.47 -0.34
N GLY A 159 -4.75 3.08 -1.52
CA GLY A 159 -3.51 3.16 -2.31
C GLY A 159 -2.99 1.79 -2.72
N THR A 160 -1.67 1.69 -2.87
CA THR A 160 -1.00 0.48 -3.37
C THR A 160 -0.04 -0.10 -2.33
N LEU A 161 -0.11 -1.42 -2.12
CA LEU A 161 0.93 -2.20 -1.46
C LEU A 161 1.67 -3.01 -2.52
N SER A 162 2.95 -2.70 -2.74
CA SER A 162 3.82 -3.34 -3.72
C SER A 162 4.72 -4.39 -3.07
N VAL A 163 4.67 -5.61 -3.60
CA VAL A 163 5.46 -6.76 -3.13
C VAL A 163 5.99 -7.58 -4.29
N ALA A 164 7.14 -8.22 -4.08
CA ALA A 164 7.76 -9.12 -5.06
C ALA A 164 7.55 -10.60 -4.72
N SER A 165 7.27 -10.94 -3.47
CA SER A 165 7.02 -12.32 -3.01
C SER A 165 5.96 -12.37 -1.90
N ASP A 166 5.43 -13.58 -1.63
CA ASP A 166 4.51 -13.79 -0.51
C ASP A 166 5.20 -13.54 0.85
N ASP A 167 6.51 -13.76 0.95
CA ASP A 167 7.30 -13.51 2.17
C ASP A 167 7.32 -12.02 2.55
N ASN A 168 7.08 -11.11 1.59
CA ASN A 168 6.90 -9.69 1.91
C ASN A 168 5.61 -9.42 2.69
N LEU A 169 4.68 -10.39 2.77
CA LEU A 169 3.37 -10.26 3.42
C LEU A 169 3.30 -11.00 4.79
N GLY A 170 4.43 -11.38 5.39
CA GLY A 170 4.47 -12.05 6.70
C GLY A 170 4.39 -13.58 6.63
N ILE A 171 4.08 -14.26 7.74
CA ILE A 171 4.15 -15.74 7.86
C ILE A 171 2.82 -16.46 7.53
N GLY A 172 1.76 -15.74 7.17
CA GLY A 172 0.53 -16.37 6.70
C GLY A 172 -0.78 -15.71 7.13
N GLY A 173 -0.74 -14.51 7.70
CA GLY A 173 -1.93 -13.70 7.91
C GLY A 173 -2.71 -13.44 6.61
N GLY A 174 -4.01 -13.24 6.74
CA GLY A 174 -4.92 -12.99 5.63
C GLY A 174 -4.70 -11.62 4.98
N LEU A 175 -5.31 -11.44 3.81
CA LEU A 175 -5.37 -10.16 3.10
C LEU A 175 -6.79 -9.61 3.18
N ILE A 176 -6.94 -8.40 3.72
CA ILE A 176 -8.23 -7.72 3.82
C ILE A 176 -8.24 -6.58 2.82
N PHE A 177 -9.03 -6.70 1.74
CA PHE A 177 -9.19 -5.64 0.75
C PHE A 177 -10.38 -4.77 1.13
N ASN A 178 -10.17 -3.47 1.29
CA ASN A 178 -11.27 -2.51 1.46
C ASN A 178 -10.88 -1.14 0.89
N GLY A 179 -10.51 -1.13 -0.39
CA GLY A 179 -10.17 0.07 -1.15
C GLY A 179 -8.74 0.11 -1.69
N GLY A 180 -7.85 -0.77 -1.21
CA GLY A 180 -6.45 -0.83 -1.67
C GLY A 180 -6.19 -1.80 -2.83
N ILE A 181 -4.99 -1.67 -3.40
CA ILE A 181 -4.46 -2.50 -4.49
C ILE A 181 -3.25 -3.29 -3.98
N LEU A 182 -3.20 -4.60 -4.27
CA LEU A 182 -1.99 -5.41 -4.15
C LEU A 182 -1.26 -5.38 -5.49
N GLN A 183 -0.07 -4.79 -5.54
CA GLN A 183 0.81 -4.81 -6.70
C GLN A 183 1.84 -5.93 -6.56
N VAL A 184 1.89 -6.78 -7.59
CA VAL A 184 2.80 -7.92 -7.71
C VAL A 184 3.84 -7.61 -8.77
N THR A 185 5.05 -7.28 -8.32
CA THR A 185 6.19 -6.92 -9.18
C THR A 185 7.07 -8.13 -9.51
N GLY A 186 7.13 -9.11 -8.59
CA GLY A 186 7.91 -10.32 -8.75
C GLY A 186 7.29 -11.31 -9.72
N LYS A 187 8.12 -11.88 -10.60
CA LYS A 187 7.68 -12.82 -11.66
C LYS A 187 7.53 -14.27 -11.18
N THR A 188 8.01 -14.58 -9.98
CA THR A 188 7.90 -15.90 -9.34
C THR A 188 6.76 -15.96 -8.33
N PHE A 189 6.19 -14.81 -7.95
CA PHE A 189 5.00 -14.76 -7.12
C PHE A 189 3.77 -14.89 -8.03
N THR A 190 3.28 -16.13 -8.15
CA THR A 190 2.23 -16.51 -9.11
C THR A 190 0.87 -16.81 -8.45
N GLY A 191 0.73 -16.55 -7.16
CA GLY A 191 -0.49 -16.77 -6.39
C GLY A 191 -0.20 -16.81 -4.90
N THR A 192 -1.24 -16.78 -4.07
CA THR A 192 -1.12 -16.86 -2.61
C THR A 192 -2.11 -17.87 -2.03
N THR A 193 -1.75 -18.50 -0.90
CA THR A 193 -2.63 -19.39 -0.13
C THR A 193 -3.36 -18.66 0.99
N ARG A 194 -3.05 -17.37 1.22
CA ARG A 194 -3.65 -16.55 2.28
C ARG A 194 -5.16 -16.45 2.11
N ALA A 195 -5.89 -16.39 3.23
CA ALA A 195 -7.31 -16.06 3.19
C ALA A 195 -7.48 -14.64 2.62
N ILE A 196 -8.53 -14.42 1.82
CA ILE A 196 -8.86 -13.10 1.30
C ILE A 196 -10.25 -12.69 1.80
N THR A 197 -10.29 -11.58 2.53
CA THR A 197 -11.53 -10.91 2.93
C THR A 197 -11.80 -9.75 1.98
N TRP A 198 -12.96 -9.75 1.33
CA TRP A 198 -13.33 -8.74 0.34
C TRP A 198 -14.35 -7.75 0.91
N GLY A 199 -13.87 -6.56 1.24
CA GLY A 199 -14.63 -5.49 1.87
C GLY A 199 -15.57 -4.74 0.93
N ALA A 200 -16.40 -3.87 1.52
CA ALA A 200 -17.44 -3.15 0.80
C ALA A 200 -16.90 -2.10 -0.19
N ALA A 201 -15.70 -1.55 0.07
CA ALA A 201 -15.02 -0.67 -0.88
C ALA A 201 -14.30 -1.44 -2.01
N GLY A 202 -14.22 -2.77 -1.91
CA GLY A 202 -13.58 -3.63 -2.89
C GLY A 202 -12.05 -3.56 -2.83
N GLY A 203 -11.42 -3.71 -3.98
CA GLY A 203 -9.97 -3.64 -4.09
C GLY A 203 -9.49 -4.06 -5.47
N GLY A 204 -8.21 -4.39 -5.57
CA GLY A 204 -7.67 -4.82 -6.84
C GLY A 204 -6.31 -5.47 -6.79
N PHE A 205 -5.94 -5.99 -7.94
CA PHE A 205 -4.64 -6.61 -8.18
C PHE A 205 -3.98 -5.90 -9.35
N ASP A 206 -2.74 -5.47 -9.15
CA ASP A 206 -1.86 -4.94 -10.18
C ASP A 206 -0.78 -5.98 -10.47
N ILE A 207 -0.89 -6.67 -11.61
CA ILE A 207 0.11 -7.66 -12.02
C ILE A 207 1.03 -6.96 -13.00
N GLU A 208 2.13 -6.41 -12.49
CA GLU A 208 2.94 -5.41 -13.21
C GLU A 208 3.46 -5.94 -14.54
N SER A 209 4.15 -7.10 -14.50
CA SER A 209 4.82 -7.70 -15.65
C SER A 209 3.87 -8.52 -16.51
N VAL A 210 3.87 -8.26 -17.83
CA VAL A 210 3.15 -9.06 -18.85
C VAL A 210 3.49 -10.55 -18.81
N PHE A 211 4.70 -10.89 -18.33
CA PHE A 211 5.17 -12.27 -18.22
C PHE A 211 4.76 -12.96 -16.91
N ASN A 212 4.07 -12.26 -16.00
CA ASN A 212 3.59 -12.87 -14.77
C ASN A 212 2.11 -13.26 -14.89
N THR A 213 1.78 -14.41 -14.31
CA THR A 213 0.40 -14.88 -14.14
C THR A 213 0.17 -15.11 -12.66
N PHE A 214 -0.73 -14.32 -12.06
CA PHE A 214 -1.06 -14.41 -10.65
C PHE A 214 -2.44 -15.06 -10.47
N THR A 215 -2.51 -16.15 -9.71
CA THR A 215 -3.73 -16.91 -9.49
C THR A 215 -4.33 -16.62 -8.11
N VAL A 216 -5.60 -16.23 -8.11
CA VAL A 216 -6.43 -16.09 -6.92
C VAL A 216 -7.44 -17.24 -6.91
N SER A 217 -7.24 -18.18 -5.98
CA SER A 217 -8.09 -19.38 -5.82
C SER A 217 -9.18 -19.20 -4.77
N GLN A 218 -9.08 -18.15 -3.98
CA GLN A 218 -10.02 -17.76 -2.95
C GLN A 218 -11.31 -17.23 -3.59
N SER A 219 -12.44 -17.37 -2.89
CA SER A 219 -13.69 -16.73 -3.29
C SER A 219 -13.72 -15.27 -2.82
N LEU A 220 -13.85 -14.35 -3.77
CA LEU A 220 -14.01 -12.93 -3.47
C LEU A 220 -15.49 -12.63 -3.27
N ASN A 221 -15.90 -12.39 -2.01
CA ASN A 221 -17.31 -12.20 -1.62
C ASN A 221 -17.49 -10.88 -0.86
N GLY A 222 -18.39 -10.02 -1.34
CA GLY A 222 -18.67 -8.71 -0.71
C GLY A 222 -19.41 -7.78 -1.66
N SER A 223 -19.69 -6.54 -1.25
CA SER A 223 -20.33 -5.55 -2.14
C SER A 223 -19.34 -4.79 -3.04
N GLY A 224 -18.05 -4.83 -2.72
CA GLY A 224 -17.02 -4.09 -3.43
C GLY A 224 -16.69 -4.64 -4.81
N GLY A 225 -16.26 -3.76 -5.73
CA GLY A 225 -15.83 -4.14 -7.07
C GLY A 225 -14.39 -4.65 -7.13
N LEU A 226 -14.03 -5.30 -8.24
CA LEU A 226 -12.67 -5.78 -8.55
C LEU A 226 -12.02 -4.87 -9.59
N THR A 227 -10.84 -4.37 -9.28
CA THR A 227 -9.99 -3.64 -10.24
C THR A 227 -8.77 -4.46 -10.62
N LYS A 228 -8.57 -4.67 -11.93
CA LYS A 228 -7.35 -5.26 -12.49
C LYS A 228 -6.50 -4.18 -13.16
N LEU A 229 -5.26 -4.08 -12.70
CA LEU A 229 -4.20 -3.19 -13.19
C LEU A 229 -2.99 -4.03 -13.67
N GLY A 230 -2.01 -3.37 -14.28
CA GLY A 230 -0.78 -4.01 -14.76
C GLY A 230 -0.96 -4.87 -16.02
N GLU A 231 0.12 -5.11 -16.74
CA GLU A 231 0.09 -5.80 -18.04
C GLU A 231 -0.05 -7.32 -17.93
N GLY A 232 0.24 -7.89 -16.76
CA GLY A 232 0.18 -9.33 -16.51
C GLY A 232 -1.23 -9.90 -16.48
N THR A 233 -1.29 -11.22 -16.25
CA THR A 233 -2.56 -11.95 -16.19
C THR A 233 -2.98 -12.19 -14.74
N LEU A 234 -4.23 -11.85 -14.41
CA LEU A 234 -4.89 -12.29 -13.19
C LEU A 234 -5.78 -13.48 -13.51
N VAL A 235 -5.58 -14.62 -12.83
CA VAL A 235 -6.42 -15.81 -12.95
C VAL A 235 -7.33 -15.87 -11.73
N LEU A 236 -8.65 -15.94 -11.96
CA LEU A 236 -9.65 -16.19 -10.94
C LEU A 236 -10.13 -17.65 -11.06
N SER A 237 -9.77 -18.48 -10.09
CA SER A 237 -10.15 -19.89 -10.03
C SER A 237 -11.14 -20.22 -8.92
N GLY A 238 -11.40 -19.29 -7.99
CA GLY A 238 -12.48 -19.37 -7.02
C GLY A 238 -13.84 -18.94 -7.60
N ILE A 239 -14.94 -19.38 -6.97
CA ILE A 239 -16.29 -18.88 -7.29
C ILE A 239 -16.45 -17.53 -6.59
N ASN A 240 -16.66 -16.46 -7.36
CA ASN A 240 -16.66 -15.09 -6.84
C ASN A 240 -18.09 -14.54 -6.71
N GLY A 241 -18.45 -14.11 -5.50
CA GLY A 241 -19.77 -13.59 -5.16
C GLY A 241 -19.85 -12.08 -4.99
N TYR A 242 -18.82 -11.31 -5.37
CA TYR A 242 -18.85 -9.87 -5.20
C TYR A 242 -19.89 -9.17 -6.10
N SER A 243 -20.67 -8.23 -5.56
CA SER A 243 -21.74 -7.58 -6.34
C SER A 243 -21.29 -6.29 -7.07
N GLY A 244 -20.13 -5.75 -6.70
CA GLY A 244 -19.53 -4.61 -7.38
C GLY A 244 -19.09 -4.95 -8.81
N GLY A 245 -18.85 -3.91 -9.63
CA GLY A 245 -18.39 -4.09 -11.00
C GLY A 245 -16.95 -4.60 -11.09
N THR A 246 -16.59 -5.18 -12.24
CA THR A 246 -15.20 -5.52 -12.57
C THR A 246 -14.64 -4.50 -13.56
N VAL A 247 -13.54 -3.86 -13.19
CA VAL A 247 -12.81 -2.90 -14.03
C VAL A 247 -11.49 -3.53 -14.45
N ILE A 248 -11.28 -3.66 -15.76
CA ILE A 248 -10.01 -4.12 -16.32
C ILE A 248 -9.37 -2.92 -17.02
N SER A 249 -8.40 -2.32 -16.35
CA SER A 249 -7.68 -1.15 -16.85
C SER A 249 -6.54 -1.56 -17.77
N ARG A 250 -5.80 -2.64 -17.44
CA ARG A 250 -4.67 -3.18 -18.22
C ARG A 250 -4.55 -4.71 -18.04
N GLY A 251 -3.83 -5.35 -18.98
CA GLY A 251 -3.56 -6.78 -18.97
C GLY A 251 -4.79 -7.65 -19.20
N LEU A 252 -4.74 -8.89 -18.67
CA LEU A 252 -5.78 -9.91 -18.88
C LEU A 252 -6.38 -10.38 -17.54
N VAL A 253 -7.68 -10.68 -17.56
CA VAL A 253 -8.35 -11.51 -16.55
C VAL A 253 -8.74 -12.83 -17.20
N SER A 254 -8.31 -13.94 -16.61
CA SER A 254 -8.68 -15.30 -17.01
C SER A 254 -9.52 -15.95 -15.91
N VAL A 255 -10.51 -16.75 -16.31
CA VAL A 255 -11.42 -17.46 -15.41
C VAL A 255 -11.38 -18.94 -15.75
N THR A 256 -11.18 -19.79 -14.73
CA THR A 256 -11.00 -21.23 -14.93
C THR A 256 -12.17 -22.08 -14.43
N VAL A 257 -13.14 -21.47 -13.73
CA VAL A 257 -14.36 -22.15 -13.26
C VAL A 257 -15.62 -21.38 -13.63
N THR A 258 -16.72 -22.09 -13.86
CA THR A 258 -18.04 -21.47 -14.06
C THR A 258 -18.43 -20.72 -12.78
N GLY A 259 -18.79 -19.43 -12.92
CA GLY A 259 -19.12 -18.58 -11.78
C GLY A 259 -17.93 -17.84 -11.14
N ALA A 260 -16.73 -17.87 -11.74
CA ALA A 260 -15.65 -17.01 -11.26
C ALA A 260 -15.83 -15.54 -11.68
N TRP A 261 -16.63 -15.26 -12.71
CA TRP A 261 -17.13 -13.89 -12.94
C TRP A 261 -18.28 -13.63 -11.99
N ALA A 262 -18.17 -12.58 -11.20
CA ALA A 262 -19.27 -12.16 -10.36
C ALA A 262 -20.37 -11.47 -11.20
N ALA A 263 -21.59 -11.40 -10.68
CA ALA A 263 -22.77 -10.94 -11.43
C ALA A 263 -22.74 -9.44 -11.84
N GLY A 264 -21.74 -8.67 -11.37
CA GLY A 264 -21.55 -7.28 -11.71
C GLY A 264 -21.18 -7.04 -13.18
N ARG A 265 -21.53 -5.87 -13.73
CA ARG A 265 -21.16 -5.50 -15.11
C ARG A 265 -19.62 -5.40 -15.22
N SER A 266 -19.05 -6.10 -16.20
CA SER A 266 -17.64 -5.95 -16.58
C SER A 266 -17.46 -4.75 -17.52
N ARG A 267 -16.48 -3.90 -17.26
CA ARG A 267 -16.04 -2.84 -18.18
C ARG A 267 -14.55 -3.02 -18.48
N SER A 268 -14.22 -3.27 -19.74
CA SER A 268 -12.86 -3.11 -20.26
C SER A 268 -12.66 -1.66 -20.68
N ALA A 269 -11.51 -1.07 -20.34
CA ALA A 269 -11.12 0.20 -20.94
C ALA A 269 -10.94 0.01 -22.46
N PRO A 270 -11.45 0.92 -23.32
CA PRO A 270 -11.28 0.79 -24.76
C PRO A 270 -9.79 0.81 -25.11
N THR A 271 -9.31 -0.25 -25.76
CA THR A 271 -7.98 -0.26 -26.36
C THR A 271 -7.97 0.80 -27.46
N ALA A 272 -7.12 1.82 -27.36
CA ALA A 272 -6.95 2.81 -28.42
C ALA A 272 -6.39 2.10 -29.67
N ARG A 273 -7.28 1.68 -30.58
CA ARG A 273 -6.88 1.13 -31.88
C ARG A 273 -6.35 2.30 -32.70
N SER A 274 -5.03 2.42 -32.80
CA SER A 274 -4.38 3.23 -33.83
C SER A 274 -4.80 2.67 -35.20
N THR A 275 -5.87 3.20 -35.78
CA THR A 275 -6.13 3.02 -37.21
C THR A 275 -5.23 3.99 -37.96
N SER A 276 -3.98 3.59 -38.20
CA SER A 276 -3.17 4.21 -39.24
C SER A 276 -3.85 3.92 -40.58
N ARG A 277 -4.66 4.86 -41.05
CA ARG A 277 -5.21 4.87 -42.40
C ARG A 277 -4.02 4.94 -43.37
N PRO A 278 -3.83 3.98 -44.30
CA PRO A 278 -2.79 4.12 -45.30
C PRO A 278 -3.13 5.34 -46.18
N GLU A 279 -2.17 6.25 -46.26
CA GLU A 279 -2.19 7.40 -47.14
C GLU A 279 -2.28 6.90 -48.60
N GLN A 280 -3.38 7.23 -49.26
CA GLN A 280 -3.57 6.95 -50.68
C GLN A 280 -2.62 7.85 -51.45
N VAL A 281 -1.58 7.26 -52.03
CA VAL A 281 -0.72 7.91 -53.02
C VAL A 281 -1.57 8.16 -54.28
N PRO A 282 -1.74 9.41 -54.75
CA PRO A 282 -2.41 9.63 -56.02
C PRO A 282 -1.45 9.25 -57.16
N ASP A 283 -1.87 8.26 -57.95
CA ASP A 283 -1.27 7.92 -59.22
C ASP A 283 -1.22 9.15 -60.12
N ARG A 284 0.01 9.61 -60.45
CA ARG A 284 0.23 10.48 -61.60
C ARG A 284 0.66 9.62 -62.77
N CYS A 285 -0.29 9.30 -63.65
CA CYS A 285 -0.03 8.93 -65.03
C CYS A 285 -0.38 10.13 -65.93
N THR A 286 0.57 10.42 -66.83
CA THR A 286 0.56 11.36 -67.98
C THR A 286 0.42 12.84 -67.69
#